data_AF-A0A842MXT3-F1
#
_entry.id   AF-A0A842MXT3-F1
#
_cell.length_a   1.000
_cell.length_b   1.000
_cell.length_c   1.000
_cell.angle_alpha   90.00
_cell.angle_beta   90.00
_cell.angle_gamma   90.00
#
_symmetry.space_group_name_H-M   'P 1'
#
loop_
_entity.id
_entity.type
_entity.pdbx_description
1 polymer ?
#
loop_
_entity_poly.entity_id
_entity_poly.type
_entity_poly.pdbx_seq_one_letter_code
_entity_poly.pdbx_strand_id
1 'polypeptide(L)'
;MTFSMGMLRLYYLDGGLLPASQALHLATMGGAKVLGREREIGSLEPNKKADIIIVDFSGKAKLTPALNKLDVLAFSCRGSDVDTVMVDGNIVVRNKKILTVDEDSLLERAQRQAEKYQERAIKKPINPVWTLPKC
;
A
#
# COMPACT_ATOMS: atom_id res chain seq x y z
N MET A 1 -1.06 -5.05 -2.63
CA MET A 1 0.14 -5.57 -3.33
C MET A 1 0.56 -6.92 -2.78
N THR A 2 0.88 -7.02 -1.49
CA THR A 2 1.37 -8.26 -0.85
C THR A 2 0.42 -9.47 -1.00
N PHE A 3 -0.88 -9.27 -0.80
CA PHE A 3 -1.86 -10.36 -0.86
C PHE A 3 -2.06 -10.95 -2.25
N SER A 4 -2.23 -10.12 -3.30
CA SER A 4 -2.50 -10.60 -4.65
C SER A 4 -1.30 -11.31 -5.28
N MET A 5 -0.09 -10.76 -5.09
CA MET A 5 1.14 -11.35 -5.61
C MET A 5 1.55 -12.62 -4.84
N GLY A 6 1.36 -12.64 -3.52
CA GLY A 6 1.55 -13.85 -2.71
C GLY A 6 0.55 -14.95 -3.08
N MET A 7 -0.70 -14.58 -3.35
CA MET A 7 -1.74 -15.52 -3.78
C MET A 7 -1.41 -16.17 -5.13
N LEU A 8 -0.81 -15.44 -6.07
CA LEU A 8 -0.35 -16.03 -7.34
C LEU A 8 0.68 -17.14 -7.10
N ARG A 9 1.69 -16.90 -6.25
CA ARG A 9 2.71 -17.90 -5.91
C ARG A 9 2.10 -19.11 -5.19
N LEU A 10 1.15 -18.88 -4.28
CA LEU A 10 0.46 -19.94 -3.54
C LEU A 10 -0.49 -20.76 -4.43
N TYR A 11 -1.21 -20.11 -5.33
CA TYR A 11 -2.15 -20.78 -6.24
C TYR A 11 -1.44 -21.77 -7.16
N TYR A 12 -0.27 -21.38 -7.68
CA TYR A 12 0.57 -22.26 -8.50
C TYR A 12 1.56 -23.12 -7.70
N LEU A 13 1.58 -22.97 -6.37
CA LEU A 13 2.54 -23.62 -5.46
C LEU A 13 4.00 -23.47 -5.91
N ASP A 14 4.32 -22.36 -6.57
CA ASP A 14 5.64 -22.07 -7.14
C ASP A 14 6.17 -20.76 -6.57
N GLY A 15 7.16 -20.90 -5.68
CA GLY A 15 7.85 -19.79 -5.06
C GLY A 15 8.67 -18.94 -6.04
N GLY A 16 9.06 -19.48 -7.20
CA GLY A 16 9.84 -18.81 -8.23
C GLY A 16 9.01 -18.10 -9.31
N LEU A 17 7.69 -18.35 -9.37
CA LEU A 17 6.81 -17.85 -10.43
C LEU A 17 6.81 -16.33 -10.57
N LEU A 18 6.94 -15.62 -9.44
CA LEU A 18 7.03 -14.17 -9.42
C LEU A 18 8.16 -13.75 -8.47
N PRO A 19 9.39 -13.55 -8.99
CA PRO A 19 10.50 -13.04 -8.20
C PRO A 19 10.20 -11.65 -7.64
N ALA A 20 10.77 -11.31 -6.49
CA ALA A 20 10.56 -10.01 -5.85
C ALA A 20 10.90 -8.81 -6.76
N SER A 21 11.96 -8.93 -7.57
CA SER A 21 12.33 -7.91 -8.55
C SER A 21 11.22 -7.64 -9.57
N GLN A 22 10.57 -8.69 -10.08
CA GLN A 22 9.46 -8.58 -11.01
C GLN A 22 8.22 -8.01 -10.32
N ALA A 23 7.93 -8.44 -9.09
CA ALA A 23 6.85 -7.87 -8.29
C ALA A 23 7.03 -6.35 -8.07
N LEU A 24 8.24 -5.92 -7.70
CA LEU A 24 8.58 -4.51 -7.56
C LEU A 24 8.54 -3.76 -8.88
N HIS A 25 8.98 -4.39 -9.98
CA HIS A 25 8.85 -3.80 -11.31
C HIS A 25 7.39 -3.50 -11.65
N LEU A 26 6.49 -4.49 -11.49
CA LEU A 26 5.05 -4.32 -11.74
C LEU A 26 4.45 -3.21 -10.86
N ALA A 27 4.90 -3.11 -9.61
CA ALA A 27 4.49 -2.10 -8.65
C ALA A 27 4.97 -0.67 -8.99
N THR A 28 6.02 -0.53 -9.79
CA THR A 28 6.69 0.76 -10.06
C THR A 28 6.69 1.06 -11.56
N MET A 29 7.78 0.71 -12.25
CA MET A 29 7.97 0.93 -13.69
C MET A 29 6.86 0.30 -14.55
N GLY A 30 6.37 -0.88 -14.18
CA GLY A 30 5.26 -1.55 -14.87
C GLY A 30 3.97 -0.72 -14.81
N GLY A 31 3.63 -0.20 -13.62
CA GLY A 31 2.52 0.74 -13.45
C GLY A 31 2.74 2.03 -14.24
N ALA A 32 3.96 2.58 -14.23
CA ALA A 32 4.30 3.78 -14.99
C ALA A 32 4.09 3.59 -16.51
N LYS A 33 4.50 2.44 -17.05
CA LYS A 33 4.29 2.07 -18.46
C LYS A 33 2.82 1.94 -18.82
N VAL A 34 2.01 1.32 -17.95
CA VAL A 34 0.56 1.20 -18.16
C VAL A 34 -0.11 2.57 -18.20
N LEU A 35 0.39 3.53 -17.42
CA LEU A 35 -0.09 4.91 -17.39
C LEU A 35 0.52 5.79 -18.50
N GLY A 36 1.44 5.30 -19.32
CA GLY A 36 2.16 6.08 -20.33
C GLY A 36 3.09 7.15 -19.76
N ARG A 37 3.58 6.96 -18.53
CA ARG A 37 4.43 7.90 -17.78
C ARG A 37 5.80 7.33 -17.42
N GLU A 38 6.25 6.28 -18.11
CA GLU A 38 7.53 5.61 -17.85
C GLU A 38 8.76 6.51 -18.02
N ARG A 39 8.61 7.61 -18.76
CA ARG A 39 9.64 8.65 -18.91
C ARG A 39 9.70 9.61 -17.73
N GLU A 40 8.64 9.69 -16.93
CA GLU A 40 8.51 10.64 -15.81
C GLU A 40 8.67 9.97 -14.45
N ILE A 41 8.14 8.77 -14.26
CA ILE A 41 8.01 8.10 -12.96
C ILE A 41 8.34 6.60 -13.03
N GLY A 42 8.40 5.94 -11.88
CA GLY A 42 8.52 4.48 -11.77
C GLY A 42 9.94 3.92 -11.72
N SER A 43 10.97 4.75 -11.83
CA SER A 43 12.37 4.38 -11.50
C SER A 43 13.17 5.57 -10.97
N LEU A 44 14.26 5.26 -10.28
CA LEU A 44 15.22 6.25 -9.76
C LEU A 44 16.30 6.52 -10.82
N GLU A 45 15.97 7.39 -11.77
CA GLU A 45 16.86 7.80 -12.86
C GLU A 45 16.95 9.33 -12.92
N PRO A 46 18.09 9.90 -13.35
CA PRO A 46 18.18 11.34 -13.60
C PRO A 46 17.06 11.81 -14.55
N ASN A 47 16.57 13.03 -14.33
CA ASN A 47 15.49 13.67 -15.10
C ASN A 47 14.07 13.10 -14.89
N LYS A 48 13.89 12.09 -14.02
CA LYS A 48 12.55 11.66 -13.57
C LYS A 48 12.11 12.43 -12.33
N LYS A 49 10.80 12.42 -12.07
CA LYS A 49 10.23 12.98 -10.84
C LYS A 49 10.74 12.22 -9.62
N ALA A 50 10.97 12.94 -8.54
CA ALA A 50 11.42 12.37 -7.28
C ALA A 50 10.22 11.79 -6.49
N ASP A 51 9.68 10.69 -6.99
CA ASP A 51 8.65 9.87 -6.35
C ASP A 51 9.33 8.73 -5.57
N ILE A 52 9.60 8.97 -4.28
CA ILE A 52 10.48 8.12 -3.47
C ILE A 52 9.78 7.74 -2.16
N ILE A 53 9.95 6.48 -1.76
CA ILE A 53 9.58 6.01 -0.42
C ILE A 53 10.82 5.56 0.34
N ILE A 54 10.87 5.87 1.63
CA ILE A 54 11.86 5.34 2.57
C ILE A 54 11.15 4.33 3.46
N VAL A 55 11.67 3.10 3.50
CA VAL A 55 11.09 1.99 4.26
C VAL A 55 12.00 1.68 5.44
N ASP A 56 11.41 1.59 6.62
CA ASP A 56 12.10 1.29 7.87
C ASP A 56 12.13 -0.23 8.12
N PHE A 57 13.32 -0.82 8.02
CA PHE A 57 13.58 -2.23 8.29
C PHE A 57 14.02 -2.51 9.74
N SER A 58 14.20 -1.48 10.57
CA SER A 58 14.86 -1.61 11.87
C SER A 58 13.98 -2.22 12.97
N GLY A 59 12.66 -2.19 12.82
CA GLY A 59 11.79 -2.14 14.00
C GLY A 59 10.76 -3.25 14.21
N LYS A 60 10.73 -4.37 13.45
CA LYS A 60 9.58 -5.29 13.57
C LYS A 60 9.95 -6.77 13.44
N ALA A 61 9.53 -7.58 14.42
CA ALA A 61 9.60 -9.04 14.37
C ALA A 61 9.08 -9.64 13.06
N LYS A 62 8.11 -8.98 12.41
CA LYS A 62 7.54 -9.40 11.12
C LYS A 62 8.48 -9.27 9.91
N LEU A 63 9.53 -8.44 10.00
CA LEU A 63 10.51 -8.21 8.92
C LEU A 63 11.78 -9.02 9.16
N THR A 64 11.87 -9.74 10.28
CA THR A 64 13.03 -10.54 10.68
C THR A 64 12.69 -12.03 10.58
N PRO A 65 13.55 -12.86 9.98
CA PRO A 65 14.86 -12.54 9.41
C PRO A 65 14.77 -11.86 8.02
N ALA A 66 15.61 -10.85 7.80
CA ALA A 66 15.69 -10.12 6.53
C ALA A 66 16.83 -10.61 5.64
N LEU A 67 16.83 -11.91 5.28
CA LEU A 67 17.92 -12.50 4.48
C LEU A 67 18.06 -11.84 3.10
N ASN A 68 16.93 -11.55 2.45
CA ASN A 68 16.88 -10.75 1.23
C ASN A 68 15.89 -9.59 1.41
N LYS A 69 16.40 -8.36 1.39
CA LYS A 69 15.58 -7.16 1.58
C LYS A 69 14.55 -6.96 0.48
N LEU A 70 14.80 -7.42 -0.75
CA LEU A 70 13.82 -7.32 -1.84
C LEU A 70 12.63 -8.26 -1.61
N ASP A 71 12.88 -9.49 -1.15
CA ASP A 71 11.82 -10.44 -0.82
C ASP A 71 10.98 -9.93 0.35
N VAL A 72 11.63 -9.41 1.39
CA VAL A 72 10.94 -8.79 2.52
C VAL A 72 10.12 -7.59 2.07
N LEU A 73 10.68 -6.72 1.21
CA LEU A 73 9.97 -5.56 0.68
C LEU A 73 8.73 -5.94 -0.14
N ALA A 74 8.86 -6.94 -1.01
CA ALA A 74 7.79 -7.36 -1.91
C ALA A 74 6.68 -8.16 -1.19
N PHE A 75 7.06 -9.02 -0.24
CA PHE A 75 6.16 -10.04 0.30
C PHE A 75 5.86 -9.93 1.80
N SER A 76 6.61 -9.12 2.56
CA SER A 76 6.42 -9.00 4.02
C SER A 76 6.10 -7.57 4.48
N CYS A 77 6.64 -6.55 3.80
CA CYS A 77 6.36 -5.16 4.10
C CYS A 77 4.88 -4.80 3.89
N ARG A 78 4.41 -3.88 4.73
CA ARG A 78 3.09 -3.25 4.69
C ARG A 78 3.25 -1.73 4.58
N GLY A 79 2.17 -1.03 4.25
CA GLY A 79 2.16 0.44 4.22
C GLY A 79 2.62 1.09 5.53
N SER A 80 2.39 0.44 6.67
CA SER A 80 2.85 0.92 7.99
C SER A 80 4.35 0.79 8.25
N ASP A 81 5.11 0.23 7.32
CA ASP A 81 6.58 0.16 7.35
C ASP A 81 7.25 1.29 6.55
N VAL A 82 6.45 2.03 5.77
CA VAL A 82 6.92 3.23 5.08
C VAL A 82 7.07 4.34 6.10
N ASP A 83 8.26 4.94 6.17
CA ASP A 83 8.59 6.01 7.10
C ASP A 83 8.36 7.39 6.48
N THR A 84 8.90 7.60 5.27
CA THR A 84 8.90 8.89 4.59
C THR A 84 8.47 8.69 3.14
N VAL A 85 7.64 9.60 2.63
CA VAL A 85 7.16 9.61 1.24
C VAL A 85 7.42 10.97 0.63
N MET A 86 8.03 10.96 -0.55
CA MET A 86 8.29 12.11 -1.38
C MET A 86 7.54 11.96 -2.70
N VAL A 87 6.85 13.01 -3.13
CA VAL A 87 6.12 13.07 -4.41
C VAL A 87 6.58 14.33 -5.12
N ASP A 88 7.11 14.17 -6.34
CA ASP A 88 7.65 15.27 -7.15
C ASP A 88 8.63 16.16 -6.37
N GLY A 89 9.49 15.55 -5.54
CA GLY A 89 10.47 16.27 -4.71
C GLY A 89 9.93 16.83 -3.39
N ASN A 90 8.62 16.84 -3.19
CA ASN A 90 7.99 17.34 -1.97
C ASN A 90 7.76 16.21 -0.97
N ILE A 91 8.20 16.39 0.27
CA ILE A 91 7.98 15.40 1.33
C ILE A 91 6.56 15.57 1.85
N VAL A 92 5.72 14.55 1.60
CA VAL A 92 4.30 14.53 1.98
C VAL A 92 4.03 13.71 3.23
N VAL A 93 4.92 12.77 3.55
CA VAL A 93 4.93 12.01 4.80
C VAL A 93 6.37 11.99 5.33
N ARG A 94 6.56 12.22 6.63
CA ARG A 94 7.88 12.12 7.29
C ARG A 94 7.73 11.49 8.66
N ASN A 95 8.61 10.56 9.02
CA ASN A 95 8.56 9.86 10.31
C ASN A 95 7.15 9.30 10.60
N LYS A 96 6.51 8.73 9.57
CA LYS A 96 5.14 8.16 9.60
C LYS A 96 4.02 9.18 9.88
N LYS A 97 4.30 10.49 9.79
CA LYS A 97 3.31 11.57 9.95
C LYS A 97 3.02 12.23 8.61
N ILE A 98 1.73 12.42 8.31
CA ILE A 98 1.28 13.12 7.10
C ILE A 98 1.50 14.62 7.30
N LEU A 99 2.05 15.29 6.29
CA LEU A 99 2.41 16.72 6.36
C LEU A 99 1.45 17.63 5.59
N THR A 100 0.57 17.06 4.75
CA THR A 100 -0.21 17.80 3.77
C THR A 100 -1.68 17.99 4.14
N VAL A 101 -2.18 17.26 5.14
CA VAL A 101 -3.58 17.32 5.57
C VAL A 101 -3.68 17.23 7.08
N ASP A 102 -4.72 17.85 7.62
CA ASP A 102 -5.14 17.63 9.00
C ASP A 102 -5.90 16.31 9.09
N GLU A 103 -5.33 15.34 9.81
CA GLU A 103 -5.82 13.96 9.84
C GLU A 103 -7.18 13.86 10.55
N ASP A 104 -7.37 14.57 11.66
CA ASP A 104 -8.62 14.56 12.42
C ASP A 104 -9.78 15.13 11.60
N SER A 105 -9.57 16.28 10.97
CA SER A 105 -10.57 16.89 10.07
C SER A 105 -10.85 16.01 8.85
N LEU A 106 -9.84 15.34 8.29
CA LEU A 106 -10.03 14.42 7.17
C LEU A 106 -10.89 13.22 7.57
N LEU A 107 -10.62 12.61 8.73
CA LEU A 107 -11.39 11.49 9.25
C LEU A 107 -12.84 11.88 9.53
N GLU A 108 -13.07 13.05 10.13
CA GLU A 108 -14.42 13.57 10.37
C GLU A 108 -15.19 13.75 9.05
N ARG A 109 -14.54 14.35 8.04
CA ARG A 109 -15.13 14.55 6.71
C ARG A 109 -15.44 13.22 6.02
N ALA A 110 -14.54 12.24 6.12
CA ALA A 110 -14.74 10.91 5.54
C ALA A 110 -15.93 10.20 6.19
N GLN A 111 -16.01 10.23 7.53
CA GLN A 111 -17.12 9.65 8.30
C GLN A 111 -18.46 10.29 7.92
N ARG A 112 -18.51 11.62 7.87
CA ARG A 112 -19.74 12.36 7.48
C ARG A 112 -20.19 12.04 6.05
N GLN A 113 -19.27 11.80 5.13
CA GLN A 113 -19.62 11.38 3.76
C GLN A 113 -20.11 9.93 3.73
N ALA A 114 -19.53 9.04 4.52
CA ALA A 114 -19.99 7.67 4.65
C ALA A 114 -21.43 7.60 5.19
N GLU A 115 -21.76 8.40 6.21
CA GLU A 115 -23.12 8.50 6.77
C GLU A 115 -24.14 8.96 5.72
N LYS A 116 -23.83 10.03 4.98
CA LYS A 116 -24.69 10.50 3.87
C LYS A 116 -24.86 9.45 2.78
N TYR A 117 -23.80 8.69 2.48
CA TYR A 117 -23.89 7.60 1.52
C TYR A 117 -24.78 6.47 2.05
N GLN A 118 -24.66 6.11 3.33
CA GLN A 118 -25.51 5.11 3.96
C GLN A 118 -26.99 5.51 3.91
N GLU A 119 -27.32 6.76 4.27
CA GLU A 119 -28.70 7.27 4.20
C GLU A 119 -29.31 7.16 2.80
N ARG A 120 -28.50 7.36 1.74
CA ARG A 120 -28.94 7.27 0.34
C ARG A 120 -29.02 5.85 -0.17
N ALA A 121 -28.05 5.01 0.19
CA ALA A 121 -27.86 3.69 -0.38
C ALA A 121 -28.64 2.59 0.34
N ILE A 122 -28.96 2.77 1.63
CA ILE A 122 -29.43 1.68 2.49
C ILE A 122 -30.90 1.85 2.89
N LYS A 123 -31.80 1.12 2.21
CA LYS A 123 -33.13 0.75 2.74
C LYS A 123 -33.09 -0.54 3.59
N LYS A 124 -31.98 -1.29 3.59
CA LYS A 124 -31.80 -2.58 4.28
C LYS A 124 -30.39 -2.68 4.89
N PRO A 125 -30.24 -2.96 6.20
CA PRO A 125 -28.95 -2.86 6.88
C PRO A 125 -27.90 -3.81 6.28
N ILE A 126 -26.69 -3.29 6.07
CA ILE A 126 -25.54 -4.03 5.50
C ILE A 126 -24.99 -5.06 6.49
N ASN A 127 -25.06 -4.76 7.79
CA ASN A 127 -24.69 -5.68 8.84
C ASN A 127 -25.96 -6.20 9.53
N PRO A 128 -26.31 -7.50 9.38
CA PRO A 128 -27.25 -8.09 10.32
C PRO A 128 -26.68 -7.95 11.73
N VAL A 129 -27.55 -7.68 12.71
CA VAL A 129 -27.16 -7.73 14.11
C VAL A 129 -26.55 -9.10 14.37
N TRP A 130 -25.31 -9.14 14.82
CA TRP A 130 -24.67 -10.39 15.21
C TRP A 130 -25.51 -11.03 16.32
N THR A 131 -26.18 -12.12 15.99
CA THR A 131 -26.96 -12.91 16.94
C THR A 131 -26.18 -14.17 17.28
N LEU A 132 -25.90 -14.35 18.57
CA LEU A 132 -25.43 -15.64 19.06
C LEU A 132 -26.52 -16.68 18.77
N PRO A 133 -26.17 -17.89 18.30
CA PRO A 133 -27.14 -18.96 18.21
C PRO A 133 -27.74 -19.19 19.60
N LYS A 134 -29.07 -19.19 19.70
CA LYS A 134 -29.74 -19.64 20.92
C LYS A 134 -29.43 -21.12 21.06
N CYS A 135 -28.82 -21.50 22.18
CA CYS A 135 -28.62 -22.89 22.58
C CYS A 135 -29.96 -23.64 22.67
#